data_AF-A0A355A2F6-F1
#
_entry.id   AF-A0A355A2F6-F1
#
_cell.length_a   1.000
_cell.length_b   1.000
_cell.length_c   1.000
_cell.angle_alpha   90.00
_cell.angle_beta   90.00
_cell.angle_gamma   90.00
#
_symmetry.space_group_name_H-M   'P 1'
#
loop_
_entity.id
_entity.type
_entity.pdbx_description
1 polymer ?
#
loop_
_entity_poly.entity_id
_entity_poly.type
_entity_poly.pdbx_seq_one_letter_code
_entity_poly.pdbx_strand_id
1 'polypeptide(L)' 'HGLGLTIAKELVQKMKGTISMESAPYLKTCVRVSVPKIKKK' A
#
# COMPACT_ATOMS: atom_id res chain seq x y z
N HIS A 1 3.16 18.39 1.82
CA HIS A 1 3.57 17.63 0.62
C HIS A 1 3.16 16.17 0.80
N GLY A 2 2.12 15.70 0.10
CA GLY A 2 1.55 14.33 0.23
C GLY A 2 2.45 13.20 -0.32
N LEU A 3 3.74 13.23 0.01
CA LEU A 3 4.75 12.35 -0.58
C LEU A 3 4.76 10.96 0.06
N GLY A 4 4.33 10.82 1.32
CA GLY A 4 4.38 9.55 2.05
C GLY A 4 3.63 8.41 1.33
N LEU A 5 2.41 8.65 0.88
CA LEU A 5 1.62 7.65 0.15
C LEU A 5 2.18 7.36 -1.25
N THR A 6 2.76 8.38 -1.90
CA THR A 6 3.40 8.24 -3.21
C THR A 6 4.63 7.33 -3.11
N ILE A 7 5.51 7.56 -2.13
CA ILE A 7 6.69 6.72 -1.88
C ILE A 7 6.27 5.29 -1.52
N ALA A 8 5.26 5.13 -0.65
CA ALA A 8 4.74 3.82 -0.28
C ALA A 8 4.20 3.06 -1.51
N LYS A 9 3.46 3.74 -2.40
CA LYS A 9 2.96 3.15 -3.64
C LYS A 9 4.10 2.68 -4.54
N GLU A 10 5.10 3.52 -4.79
CA GLU A 10 6.24 3.15 -5.63
C GLU A 10 6.99 1.94 -5.07
N LEU A 11 7.23 1.91 -3.76
CA LEU A 11 7.92 0.79 -3.10
C LEU A 11 7.13 -0.52 -3.26
N VAL A 12 5.84 -0.50 -2.95
CA VAL A 12 4.97 -1.69 -3.03
C VAL A 12 4.91 -2.21 -4.47
N GLN A 13 4.84 -1.33 -5.47
CA GLN A 13 4.90 -1.72 -6.88
C GLN A 13 6.23 -2.37 -7.26
N LYS A 14 7.37 -1.82 -6.81
CA LYS A 14 8.70 -2.44 -7.02
C LYS A 14 8.79 -3.83 -6.40
N MET A 15 8.10 -4.07 -5.28
CA MET A 15 8.01 -5.36 -4.61
C MET A 15 7.00 -6.33 -5.25
N LYS A 16 6.41 -6.00 -6.40
CA LYS A 16 5.31 -6.76 -7.04
C LYS A 16 4.10 -6.95 -6.11
N GLY A 17 3.89 -6.02 -5.19
CA GLY A 17 2.75 -5.94 -4.30
C GLY A 17 1.65 -5.03 -4.82
N THR A 18 0.59 -4.91 -4.03
CA THR A 18 -0.57 -4.04 -4.29
C THR A 18 -0.84 -3.13 -3.11
N ILE A 19 -1.30 -1.91 -3.39
CA ILE A 19 -1.77 -0.94 -2.39
C ILE A 19 -3.18 -0.48 -2.79
N SER A 20 -4.12 -0.51 -1.85
CA SER A 20 -5.47 0.03 -2.02
C SER A 20 -5.83 0.93 -0.83
N MET A 21 -6.67 1.92 -1.09
CA MET A 21 -7.15 2.86 -0.08
C MET A 21 -8.66 2.89 -0.12
N GLU A 22 -9.28 2.71 1.03
CA GLU A 22 -10.72 2.81 1.20
C GLU A 22 -10.98 4.00 2.14
N SER A 23 -11.76 4.96 1.65
CA SER A 23 -12.18 6.13 2.40
C SER A 23 -13.68 6.31 2.25
N ALA A 24 -14.37 6.47 3.38
CA ALA A 24 -15.79 6.77 3.42
C ALA A 24 -16.03 7.90 4.43
N PRO A 25 -17.04 8.77 4.22
CA PRO A 25 -17.36 9.84 5.15
C PRO A 25 -17.59 9.30 6.56
N TYR A 26 -17.12 10.04 7.57
CA TYR A 26 -17.25 9.69 9.00
C TYR A 26 -16.55 8.40 9.43
N LEU A 27 -15.80 7.76 8.53
CA LEU A 27 -14.98 6.58 8.80
C LEU A 27 -13.49 6.92 8.66
N LYS A 28 -12.66 6.28 9.49
CA LYS A 28 -11.20 6.40 9.35
C LYS A 28 -10.79 5.82 8.00
N THR A 29 -9.90 6.51 7.30
CA THR A 29 -9.31 6.01 6.06
C THR A 29 -8.41 4.82 6.36
N CYS A 30 -8.60 3.74 5.61
CA CYS A 30 -7.79 2.54 5.72
C CYS A 30 -6.95 2.37 4.46
N VAL A 31 -5.66 2.07 4.64
CA VAL A 31 -4.75 1.72 3.55
C VAL A 31 -4.37 0.25 3.71
N ARG A 32 -4.61 -0.53 2.67
CA ARG A 32 -4.31 -1.97 2.64
C ARG A 32 -3.14 -2.21 1.70
N VAL A 33 -2.10 -2.86 2.21
CA VAL A 33 -0.90 -3.23 1.46
C VAL A 33 -0.83 -4.75 1.41
N SER A 34 -0.49 -5.30 0.24
CA SER A 34 -0.24 -6.73 0.07
C SER A 34 1.07 -6.91 -0.68
N VAL A 35 1.94 -7.77 -0.17
CA VAL A 35 3.23 -8.10 -0.79
C VAL A 35 3.37 -9.61 -0.92
N PRO A 36 3.96 -10.13 -2.01
CA PRO A 36 4.15 -11.56 -2.16
C PRO A 36 5.01 -12.13 -1.02
N LYS A 37 4.60 -13.26 -0.46
CA LYS A 37 5.41 -13.99 0.51
C LYS A 37 6.65 -14.54 -0.19
N ILE A 38 7.83 -14.11 0.25
CA ILE A 38 9.10 -14.69 -0.23
C ILE A 38 9.20 -16.11 0.33
N LYS A 39 9.25 -17.11 -0.54
CA LYS A 39 9.60 -18.48 -0.15
C LYS A 39 11.12 -18.54 -0.02
N LYS A 40 11.64 -18.73 1.20
CA LYS A 40 13.06 -19.09 1.38
C LYS A 40 13.25 -20.51 0.85
N LYS A 41 14.28 -20.71 0.03
CA LYS A 41 14.71 -22.02 -0.48
C LYS A 41 15.54 -22.73 0.60
#